data_AF-A0A6G2VG67-F1
#
_entry.id   AF-A0A6G2VG67-F1
#
_cell.length_a   1.000
_cell.length_b   1.000
_cell.length_c   1.000
_cell.angle_alpha   90.00
_cell.angle_beta   90.00
_cell.angle_gamma   90.00
#
_symmetry.space_group_name_H-M   'P 1'
#
loop_
_entity.id
_entity.type
_entity.pdbx_description
1 polymer ?
#
loop_
_entity_poly.entity_id
_entity_poly.type
_entity_poly.pdbx_seq_one_letter_code
_entity_poly.pdbx_strand_id
1 'polypeptide(L)'
;YTAEGQLAAGSVDAVVAPGDLPATVGRWLGLLAAGDAPSPAPVPAALAATDPPETGWDAVLRARAADRPRAGAYLDAYFDARLPLSGDRCGGTDPGLLCGFGVREGRAVAYVAQCGTATRPAGYRTAARVIRLADRLGVPVLTLVD
;
A
#
# COMPACT_ATOMS: atom_id res chain seq x y z
N TYR A 1 -1.03 12.21 26.03
CA TYR A 1 -0.53 10.91 25.55
C TYR A 1 -1.75 10.04 25.27
N THR A 2 -2.38 10.21 24.11
CA THR A 2 -3.58 9.45 23.71
C THR A 2 -3.24 8.52 22.55
N ALA A 3 -4.08 7.51 22.30
CA ALA A 3 -3.87 6.57 21.20
C ALA A 3 -3.94 7.28 19.84
N GLU A 4 -4.85 8.24 19.69
CA GLU A 4 -5.01 9.07 18.49
C GLU A 4 -3.77 9.95 18.26
N GLY A 5 -3.18 10.48 19.33
CA GLY A 5 -1.92 11.21 19.25
C GLY A 5 -0.76 10.33 18.78
N GLN A 6 -0.71 9.07 19.23
CA GLN A 6 0.27 8.09 18.75
C GLN A 6 0.05 7.70 17.29
N LEU A 7 -1.21 7.61 16.84
CA LEU A 7 -1.54 7.37 15.44
C LEU A 7 -1.12 8.56 14.56
N ALA A 8 -1.45 9.79 14.97
CA ALA A 8 -1.06 11.01 14.26
C ALA A 8 0.46 11.18 14.17
N ALA A 9 1.19 10.80 15.24
CA ALA A 9 2.65 10.79 15.26
C ALA A 9 3.27 9.58 14.52
N GLY A 10 2.47 8.69 13.96
CA GLY A 10 2.94 7.52 13.21
C GLY A 10 3.62 6.44 14.07
N SER A 11 3.35 6.43 15.37
CA SER A 11 3.86 5.43 16.33
C SER A 11 3.06 4.12 16.31
N VAL A 12 1.77 4.20 15.96
CA VAL A 12 0.87 3.05 15.78
C VAL A 12 0.17 3.14 14.44
N ASP A 13 -0.25 2.00 13.89
CA ASP A 13 -0.84 1.92 12.55
C ASP A 13 -2.37 2.13 12.54
N ALA A 14 -3.04 1.85 13.66
CA ALA A 14 -4.49 1.96 13.80
C ALA A 14 -4.93 2.13 15.25
N VAL A 15 -6.08 2.77 15.44
CA VAL A 15 -6.87 2.77 16.68
C VAL A 15 -8.23 2.19 16.32
N VAL A 16 -8.67 1.18 17.07
CA VAL A 16 -9.93 0.46 16.80
C VAL A 16 -10.79 0.43 18.07
N ALA A 17 -12.11 0.35 17.89
CA ALA A 17 -13.00 0.15 19.03
C ALA A 17 -12.73 -1.22 19.69
N PRO A 18 -12.91 -1.36 21.02
CA PRO A 18 -12.66 -2.62 21.71
C PRO A 18 -13.40 -3.83 21.13
N GLY A 19 -14.64 -3.64 20.64
CA GLY A 19 -15.43 -4.69 20.00
C GLY A 19 -14.87 -5.16 18.66
N ASP A 20 -14.11 -4.32 17.95
CA ASP A 20 -13.53 -4.63 16.64
C ASP A 20 -12.12 -5.21 16.73
N LEU A 21 -11.52 -5.19 17.93
CA LEU A 21 -10.14 -5.64 18.14
C LEU A 21 -9.95 -7.12 17.77
N PRO A 22 -10.81 -8.08 18.20
CA PRO A 22 -10.65 -9.48 17.82
C PRO A 22 -10.72 -9.68 16.31
N ALA A 23 -11.67 -9.02 15.64
CA ALA A 23 -11.82 -9.11 14.19
C ALA A 23 -10.60 -8.50 13.46
N THR A 24 -10.08 -7.39 13.95
CA THR A 24 -8.92 -6.72 13.36
C THR A 24 -7.66 -7.56 13.51
N VAL A 25 -7.40 -8.09 14.70
CA VAL A 25 -6.27 -9.01 14.94
C VAL A 25 -6.43 -10.28 14.12
N GLY A 26 -7.64 -10.84 14.04
CA GLY A 26 -7.94 -12.01 13.22
C GLY A 26 -7.61 -11.80 11.73
N ARG A 27 -7.94 -10.64 11.16
CA ARG A 27 -7.57 -10.30 9.78
C ARG A 27 -6.05 -10.25 9.58
N TRP A 28 -5.32 -9.61 10.50
CA TRP A 28 -3.85 -9.55 10.43
C TRP A 28 -3.22 -10.93 10.56
N LEU A 29 -3.67 -11.74 11.53
CA LEU A 29 -3.15 -13.09 11.73
C LEU A 29 -3.46 -13.99 10.54
N GLY A 30 -4.69 -13.96 10.02
CA GLY A 30 -5.08 -14.74 8.85
C GLY A 30 -4.26 -14.39 7.60
N LEU A 31 -3.99 -13.09 7.40
CA LEU A 31 -3.19 -12.64 6.27
C LEU A 31 -1.70 -13.00 6.44
N LEU A 32 -1.12 -12.85 7.63
CA LEU A 32 0.32 -13.06 7.84
C LEU A 32 0.70 -14.52 8.14
N ALA A 33 -0.27 -15.38 8.51
CA ALA A 33 -0.02 -16.80 8.78
C ALA A 33 -0.14 -17.69 7.53
N ALA A 34 -0.55 -17.14 6.37
CA ALA A 34 -0.62 -17.85 5.10
C ALA A 34 0.81 -18.13 4.57
N GLY A 35 1.42 -19.21 5.07
CA GLY A 35 2.82 -19.60 4.83
C GLY A 35 3.05 -20.31 3.50
N ASP A 36 2.72 -19.66 2.39
CA ASP A 36 3.11 -20.15 1.07
C ASP A 36 4.55 -19.72 0.72
N ALA A 37 5.24 -20.54 -0.08
CA ALA A 37 6.52 -20.16 -0.63
C ALA A 37 6.39 -18.86 -1.47
N PRO A 38 7.33 -17.91 -1.33
CA PRO A 38 7.24 -16.63 -2.00
C PRO A 38 7.29 -16.81 -3.53
N SER A 39 6.23 -16.39 -4.20
CA SER A 39 6.19 -16.17 -5.64
C SER A 39 6.05 -14.68 -5.90
N PRO A 40 6.59 -14.14 -7.00
CA PRO A 40 6.36 -12.74 -7.36
C PRO A 40 4.86 -12.41 -7.38
N ALA A 41 4.51 -11.23 -6.89
CA ALA A 41 3.15 -10.73 -6.97
C ALA A 41 2.75 -10.57 -8.46
N PRO A 42 1.56 -11.03 -8.88
CA PRO A 42 1.08 -10.79 -10.24
C PRO A 42 1.10 -9.30 -10.59
N VAL A 43 1.37 -8.96 -11.85
CA VAL A 43 1.35 -7.56 -12.30
C VAL A 43 -0.11 -7.09 -12.42
N PRO A 44 -0.48 -5.91 -11.89
CA PRO A 44 -1.82 -5.36 -12.09
C PRO A 44 -2.16 -5.16 -13.57
N ALA A 45 -3.41 -5.44 -13.95
CA ALA A 45 -3.91 -5.14 -15.28
C ALA A 45 -3.99 -3.61 -15.50
N ALA A 46 -3.84 -3.17 -16.74
CA ALA A 46 -4.02 -1.76 -17.10
C ALA A 46 -5.48 -1.33 -16.90
N LEU A 47 -5.69 -0.18 -16.25
CA LEU A 47 -7.03 0.39 -16.01
C LEU A 47 -7.41 1.48 -17.03
N ALA A 48 -6.51 1.81 -17.96
CA ALA A 48 -6.70 2.83 -18.97
C ALA A 48 -6.16 2.36 -20.33
N ALA A 49 -6.32 3.20 -21.36
CA ALA A 49 -5.88 2.90 -22.73
C ALA A 49 -4.42 2.42 -22.76
N THR A 50 -4.21 1.28 -23.41
CA THR A 50 -2.91 0.61 -23.53
C THR A 50 -2.15 0.98 -24.79
N ASP A 51 -2.80 1.67 -25.72
CA ASP A 51 -2.17 2.06 -26.98
C ASP A 51 -1.06 3.08 -26.73
N PRO A 52 0.14 2.90 -27.31
CA PRO A 52 1.21 3.87 -27.20
C PRO A 52 0.77 5.28 -27.63
N PRO A 53 1.23 6.34 -26.96
CA PRO A 53 0.97 7.70 -27.43
C PRO A 53 1.69 7.95 -28.76
N GLU A 54 1.04 8.70 -29.66
CA GLU A 54 1.61 9.03 -30.98
C GLU A 54 2.80 9.97 -30.84
N THR A 55 2.77 10.88 -29.86
CA THR A 55 3.86 11.82 -29.57
C THR A 55 4.26 11.83 -28.10
N GLY A 56 5.45 12.37 -27.82
CA GLY A 56 5.89 12.62 -26.44
C GLY A 56 4.99 13.62 -25.70
N TRP A 57 4.38 14.58 -26.40
CA TRP A 57 3.44 15.51 -25.79
C TRP A 57 2.13 14.82 -25.41
N ASP A 58 1.62 13.90 -26.24
CA ASP A 58 0.45 13.10 -25.90
C ASP A 58 0.71 12.23 -24.67
N ALA A 59 1.92 11.68 -24.54
CA ALA A 59 2.33 10.95 -23.35
C ALA A 59 2.22 11.81 -22.08
N VAL A 60 2.69 13.06 -22.16
CA VAL A 60 2.61 14.03 -21.04
C VAL A 60 1.17 14.40 -20.72
N LEU A 61 0.35 14.68 -21.74
CA LEU A 61 -1.07 15.00 -21.55
C LEU A 61 -1.82 13.84 -20.89
N ARG A 62 -1.61 12.60 -21.36
CA ARG A 62 -2.19 11.38 -20.76
C ARG A 62 -1.73 11.17 -19.31
N ALA A 63 -0.45 11.39 -19.01
CA ALA A 63 0.08 11.26 -17.64
C ALA A 63 -0.48 12.31 -16.67
N ARG A 64 -0.80 13.51 -17.17
CA ARG A 64 -1.37 14.63 -16.38
C ARG A 64 -2.90 14.66 -16.38
N ALA A 65 -3.54 13.80 -17.16
CA ALA A 65 -4.99 13.75 -17.26
C ALA A 65 -5.63 13.56 -15.87
N ALA A 66 -6.67 14.34 -15.59
CA ALA A 66 -7.33 14.33 -14.28
C ALA A 66 -8.07 13.01 -14.01
N ASP A 67 -8.53 12.35 -15.08
CA ASP A 67 -9.23 11.07 -15.09
C ASP A 67 -8.29 9.85 -15.16
N ARG A 68 -6.97 10.07 -15.27
CA ARG A 68 -5.98 8.97 -15.22
C ARG A 68 -6.15 8.19 -13.91
N PRO A 69 -6.35 6.86 -13.95
CA PRO A 69 -6.35 6.02 -12.76
C PRO A 69 -5.04 6.19 -11.97
N ARG A 70 -5.15 6.58 -10.71
CA ARG A 70 -4.02 6.78 -9.79
C ARG A 70 -3.72 5.49 -9.03
N ALA A 71 -2.59 5.48 -8.32
CA ALA A 71 -2.14 4.34 -7.51
C ALA A 71 -3.25 3.68 -6.67
N GLY A 72 -4.11 4.48 -6.02
CA GLY A 72 -5.25 3.96 -5.24
C GLY A 72 -6.23 3.12 -6.07
N ALA A 73 -6.58 3.55 -7.29
CA ALA A 73 -7.47 2.82 -8.18
C ALA A 73 -6.87 1.47 -8.61
N TYR A 74 -5.56 1.43 -8.85
CA TYR A 74 -4.85 0.17 -9.12
C TYR A 74 -4.88 -0.76 -7.91
N LEU A 75 -4.66 -0.24 -6.69
CA LEU A 75 -4.77 -1.05 -5.48
C LEU A 75 -6.21 -1.56 -5.26
N ASP A 76 -7.24 -0.79 -5.60
CA ASP A 76 -8.65 -1.17 -5.46
C ASP A 76 -9.02 -2.30 -6.44
N ALA A 77 -8.53 -2.22 -7.68
CA ALA A 77 -8.76 -3.26 -8.68
C ALA A 77 -7.91 -4.53 -8.43
N TYR A 78 -6.75 -4.39 -7.79
CA TYR A 78 -5.82 -5.49 -7.58
C TYR A 78 -6.20 -6.37 -6.38
N PHE A 79 -6.53 -5.77 -5.24
CA PHE A 79 -6.70 -6.51 -3.98
C PHE A 79 -8.16 -6.85 -3.67
N ASP A 80 -8.39 -8.08 -3.21
CA ASP A 80 -9.69 -8.51 -2.68
C ASP A 80 -10.00 -7.80 -1.34
N ALA A 81 -8.95 -7.58 -0.54
CA ALA A 81 -9.00 -6.83 0.70
C ALA A 81 -7.64 -6.20 1.01
N ARG A 82 -7.63 -5.06 1.70
CA ARG A 82 -6.42 -4.37 2.16
C ARG A 82 -6.43 -4.09 3.65
N LEU A 83 -5.25 -4.21 4.24
CA LEU A 83 -4.92 -3.85 5.61
C LEU A 83 -3.80 -2.78 5.55
N PRO A 84 -4.16 -1.49 5.65
CA PRO A 84 -3.18 -0.42 5.55
C PRO A 84 -2.26 -0.38 6.78
N LEU A 85 -1.00 -0.01 6.52
CA LEU A 85 -0.02 0.33 7.54
C LEU A 85 0.38 1.79 7.36
N SER A 86 0.49 2.50 8.48
CA SER A 86 0.72 3.94 8.49
C SER A 86 1.76 4.33 9.53
N GLY A 87 2.35 5.50 9.34
CA GLY A 87 3.36 6.03 10.26
C GLY A 87 4.74 5.44 10.06
N ASP A 88 5.75 6.16 10.49
CA ASP A 88 7.15 5.80 10.27
C ASP A 88 7.88 5.31 11.54
N ARG A 89 7.21 5.31 12.70
CA ARG A 89 7.80 5.11 14.04
C ARG A 89 8.89 6.14 14.42
N CYS A 90 8.87 7.30 13.77
CA CYS A 90 9.81 8.41 13.96
C CYS A 90 9.10 9.78 13.98
N GLY A 91 7.81 9.82 14.33
CA GLY A 91 7.06 11.06 14.51
C GLY A 91 6.36 11.59 13.25
N GLY A 92 6.21 10.78 12.21
CA GLY A 92 5.60 11.23 10.95
C GLY A 92 4.71 10.21 10.24
N THR A 93 3.82 10.73 9.42
CA THR A 93 3.02 10.00 8.43
C THR A 93 3.18 10.68 7.07
N ASP A 94 2.88 9.96 5.98
CA ASP A 94 2.88 10.53 4.65
C ASP A 94 1.64 10.08 3.87
N PRO A 95 0.66 10.97 3.60
CA PRO A 95 -0.50 10.61 2.80
C PRO A 95 -0.17 10.40 1.32
N GLY A 96 1.00 10.85 0.85
CA GLY A 96 1.48 10.63 -0.52
C GLY A 96 1.99 9.22 -0.80
N LEU A 97 1.95 8.33 0.21
CA LEU A 97 2.41 6.96 0.12
C LEU A 97 1.44 6.01 0.84
N LEU A 98 0.81 5.12 0.07
CA LEU A 98 -0.04 4.07 0.60
C LEU A 98 0.79 2.81 0.82
N CYS A 99 0.80 2.32 2.06
CA CYS A 99 1.52 1.11 2.42
C CYS A 99 0.60 0.12 3.15
N GLY A 100 0.92 -1.16 3.11
CA GLY A 100 0.18 -2.18 3.85
C GLY A 100 0.35 -3.58 3.29
N PHE A 101 -0.63 -4.42 3.60
CA PHE A 101 -0.75 -5.77 3.05
C PHE A 101 -2.15 -5.96 2.49
N GLY A 102 -2.30 -6.81 1.48
CA GLY A 102 -3.60 -7.20 0.98
C GLY A 102 -3.65 -8.65 0.56
N VAL A 103 -4.87 -9.11 0.31
CA VAL A 103 -5.15 -10.45 -0.23
C VAL A 103 -5.35 -10.34 -1.73
N ARG A 104 -4.59 -11.14 -2.49
CA ARG A 104 -4.77 -11.33 -3.93
C ARG A 104 -4.84 -12.82 -4.19
N GLU A 105 -5.94 -13.30 -4.75
CA GLU A 105 -6.08 -14.70 -5.16
C GLU A 105 -5.77 -15.67 -4.00
N GLY A 106 -6.23 -15.31 -2.79
CA GLY A 106 -6.01 -16.09 -1.56
C GLY A 106 -4.62 -15.96 -0.93
N ARG A 107 -3.72 -15.15 -1.50
CA ARG A 107 -2.33 -14.99 -1.02
C ARG A 107 -2.09 -13.58 -0.49
N ALA A 108 -1.24 -13.47 0.53
CA ALA A 108 -0.80 -12.17 1.04
C ALA A 108 0.21 -11.52 0.09
N VAL A 109 0.04 -10.23 -0.17
CA VAL A 109 1.01 -9.40 -0.89
C VAL A 109 1.14 -8.08 -0.13
N ALA A 110 2.38 -7.70 0.20
CA ALA A 110 2.68 -6.39 0.74
C ALA A 110 2.61 -5.36 -0.40
N TYR A 111 2.13 -4.15 -0.11
CA TYR A 111 2.10 -3.08 -1.11
C TYR A 111 2.76 -1.80 -0.61
N VAL A 112 3.41 -1.11 -1.55
CA VAL A 112 3.93 0.25 -1.39
C VAL A 112 3.56 1.02 -2.66
N ALA A 113 2.74 2.05 -2.55
CA ALA A 113 2.22 2.77 -3.69
C ALA A 113 2.34 4.28 -3.47
N GLN A 114 3.12 4.97 -4.32
CA GLN A 114 3.25 6.42 -4.29
C GLN A 114 2.12 7.06 -5.12
N CYS A 115 1.58 8.18 -4.66
CA CYS A 115 0.31 8.74 -5.13
C CYS A 115 0.46 9.98 -6.03
N GLY A 116 1.47 10.05 -6.90
CA GLY A 116 1.64 11.21 -7.79
C GLY A 116 2.18 12.47 -7.12
N THR A 117 2.49 12.41 -5.82
CA THR A 117 3.04 13.53 -5.04
C THR A 117 4.45 13.23 -4.56
N ALA A 118 5.22 14.27 -4.24
CA ALA A 118 6.56 14.12 -3.68
C ALA A 118 6.54 13.33 -2.37
N THR A 119 7.21 12.18 -2.35
CA THR A 119 7.34 11.34 -1.15
C THR A 119 8.19 12.04 -0.09
N ARG A 120 7.66 12.12 1.13
CA ARG A 120 8.33 12.73 2.28
C ARG A 120 9.24 11.72 2.98
N PRO A 121 10.18 12.16 3.84
CA PRO A 121 11.02 11.24 4.62
C PRO A 121 10.23 10.19 5.43
N ALA A 122 9.07 10.58 5.98
CA ALA A 122 8.17 9.66 6.69
C ALA A 122 7.62 8.57 5.76
N GLY A 123 7.31 8.90 4.50
CA GLY A 123 6.89 7.94 3.48
C GLY A 123 7.99 6.90 3.23
N TYR A 124 9.22 7.34 2.92
CA TYR A 124 10.33 6.41 2.70
C TYR A 124 10.59 5.49 3.89
N ARG A 125 10.52 6.00 5.12
CA ARG A 125 10.65 5.17 6.33
C ARG A 125 9.50 4.17 6.48
N THR A 126 8.28 4.56 6.14
CA THR A 126 7.10 3.68 6.15
C THR A 126 7.25 2.57 5.11
N ALA A 127 7.61 2.89 3.86
CA ALA A 127 7.93 1.90 2.82
C ALA A 127 8.99 0.91 3.28
N ALA A 128 10.13 1.43 3.78
CA ALA A 128 11.23 0.59 4.23
C ALA A 128 10.81 -0.32 5.40
N ARG A 129 9.92 0.14 6.29
CA ARG A 129 9.35 -0.69 7.36
C ARG A 129 8.51 -1.82 6.80
N VAL A 130 7.62 -1.54 5.85
CA VAL A 130 6.74 -2.56 5.25
C VAL A 130 7.55 -3.58 4.45
N ILE A 131 8.53 -3.14 3.65
CA ILE A 131 9.42 -4.03 2.89
C ILE A 131 10.19 -4.96 3.83
N ARG A 132 10.79 -4.45 4.91
CA ARG A 132 11.47 -5.29 5.92
C ARG A 132 10.52 -6.24 6.64
N LEU A 133 9.26 -5.86 6.83
CA LEU A 133 8.28 -6.76 7.43
C LEU A 133 7.89 -7.87 6.46
N ALA A 134 7.68 -7.53 5.18
CA ALA A 134 7.38 -8.50 4.13
C ALA A 134 8.51 -9.51 3.95
N ASP A 135 9.77 -9.05 3.91
CA ASP A 135 10.97 -9.90 3.86
C ASP A 135 11.01 -10.92 5.02
N ARG A 136 10.84 -10.45 6.26
CA ARG A 136 10.81 -11.33 7.44
C ARG A 136 9.68 -12.35 7.44
N LEU A 137 8.59 -12.06 6.73
CA LEU A 137 7.40 -12.92 6.66
C LEU A 137 7.35 -13.76 5.37
N GLY A 138 8.32 -13.61 4.47
CA GLY A 138 8.31 -14.30 3.17
C GLY A 138 7.17 -13.84 2.25
N VAL A 139 6.70 -12.61 2.38
CA VAL A 139 5.58 -12.04 1.59
C VAL A 139 6.13 -11.22 0.42
N PRO A 140 5.67 -11.43 -0.83
CA PRO A 140 6.10 -10.61 -1.97
C PRO A 140 5.62 -9.17 -1.84
N VAL A 141 6.36 -8.24 -2.45
CA VAL A 141 6.03 -6.81 -2.44
C VAL A 141 5.62 -6.34 -3.83
N LEU A 142 4.43 -5.75 -3.94
CA LEU A 142 3.98 -4.97 -5.09
C LEU A 142 4.30 -3.49 -4.86
N THR A 143 5.09 -2.90 -5.76
CA THR A 143 5.42 -1.48 -5.72
C THR A 143 4.77 -0.74 -6.89
N LEU A 144 3.99 0.31 -6.62
CA LEU A 144 3.39 1.17 -7.64
C LEU A 144 4.01 2.58 -7.57
N VAL A 145 4.39 3.10 -8.73
CA VAL A 145 4.96 4.44 -8.89
C VAL A 145 4.05 5.24 -9.83
N ASP A 146 3.58 6.41 -9.37
CA ASP A 146 2.61 7.28 -10.04
C ASP A 146 3.19 8.68 -10.31
#